data_AF-A0AAU0NDR1-F1
#
_entry.id   AF-A0AAU0NDR1-F1
#
_cell.length_a   1.000
_cell.length_b   1.000
_cell.length_c   1.000
_cell.angle_alpha   90.00
_cell.angle_beta   90.00
_cell.angle_gamma   90.00
#
_symmetry.space_group_name_H-M   'P 1'
#
loop_
_entity.id
_entity.type
_entity.pdbx_description
1 polymer ?
#
loop_
_entity_poly.entity_id
_entity_poly.type
_entity_poly.pdbx_seq_one_letter_code
_entity_poly.pdbx_strand_id
1 'polypeptide(L)'
;MTKLQKGFTLLELMIGLAIGLLVVSAATAIFLSAQRSLGFQLGMGDVQQNSNFGLAMLTHDLRHANLNTPSNQKINNKIVGSGVIFAKENYPSSLHAVLIDDVALSQQNLQEDATTGNSDQLVIQFVPQYQIEEASDVDPNDATKKINERLLSNTDMYDCEGNRIGFTTAKANEDTQAIRPTMVQRYYVAKLPTSQQGSDGLDRYGLYCDAGHYNAGDSAINGLGSNAQLLMQNIDAFKVLLGVKNPQNNQLRYVTIDQYKTLMSSITAEKDYLQVISLQVSVVARSATNIGADAGLNNKTITLPGAATAVVFDGDANLNKKYIRQLVTQVVGLRNTLGAS
;
A
#
# COMPACT_ATOMS: atom_id res chain seq x y z
N MET A 1 -10.04 63.97 56.53
CA MET A 1 -10.85 62.80 56.96
C MET A 1 -10.32 61.57 56.26
N THR A 2 -9.54 60.75 56.97
CA THR A 2 -9.09 59.44 56.51
C THR A 2 -10.24 58.45 56.73
N LYS A 3 -10.82 57.92 55.65
CA LYS A 3 -11.79 56.82 55.74
C LYS A 3 -11.08 55.59 56.32
N LEU A 4 -11.53 55.10 57.47
CA LEU A 4 -11.15 53.78 57.99
C LEU A 4 -11.66 52.71 57.01
N GLN A 5 -10.75 51.92 56.43
CA GLN A 5 -11.10 50.76 55.62
C GLN A 5 -11.73 49.70 56.54
N LYS A 6 -12.98 49.32 56.27
CA LYS A 6 -13.61 48.16 56.90
C LYS A 6 -12.98 46.90 56.27
N GLY A 7 -12.40 46.03 57.11
CA GLY A 7 -11.85 44.75 56.68
C GLY A 7 -12.93 43.79 56.18
N PHE A 8 -12.53 42.79 55.39
CA PHE A 8 -13.42 41.76 54.86
C PHE A 8 -13.98 40.85 55.95
N THR A 9 -15.23 40.43 55.78
CA THR A 9 -15.83 39.41 56.63
C THR A 9 -15.36 38.01 56.22
N LEU A 10 -15.33 37.07 57.18
CA LEU A 10 -14.99 35.68 56.91
C LEU A 10 -15.90 35.07 55.81
N LEU A 11 -17.17 35.48 55.78
CA LEU A 11 -18.15 35.04 54.79
C LEU A 11 -17.80 35.54 53.37
N GLU A 12 -17.42 36.81 53.21
CA GLU A 12 -16.99 37.36 51.91
C GLU A 12 -15.73 36.65 51.40
N LEU A 13 -14.80 36.29 52.29
CA LEU A 13 -13.62 35.52 51.93
C LEU A 13 -13.99 34.10 51.45
N MET A 14 -14.88 33.41 52.16
CA MET A 14 -15.33 32.06 51.79
C MET A 14 -16.07 32.06 50.46
N ILE A 15 -16.95 33.03 50.22
CA ILE A 15 -17.68 33.19 48.96
C ILE A 15 -16.71 33.52 47.83
N GLY A 16 -15.77 34.45 48.03
CA GLY A 16 -14.76 34.80 47.02
C GLY A 16 -13.89 33.62 46.62
N LEU A 17 -13.45 32.80 47.58
CA LEU A 17 -12.67 31.60 47.32
C LEU A 17 -13.49 30.53 46.59
N ALA A 18 -14.75 30.33 46.98
CA ALA A 18 -15.64 29.38 46.32
C ALA A 18 -15.90 29.78 44.84
N ILE A 19 -16.20 31.06 44.58
CA ILE A 19 -16.41 31.55 43.22
C ILE A 19 -15.11 31.48 42.40
N GLY A 20 -13.97 31.84 43.00
CA GLY A 20 -12.66 31.72 42.34
C GLY A 20 -12.36 30.28 41.91
N LEU A 21 -12.63 29.30 42.78
CA LEU A 21 -12.43 27.88 42.47
C LEU A 21 -13.34 27.41 41.31
N LEU A 22 -14.60 27.86 41.29
CA LEU A 22 -15.55 27.54 40.23
C LEU A 22 -15.09 28.09 38.87
N VAL A 23 -14.62 29.33 38.84
CA VAL A 23 -14.12 29.96 37.61
C VAL A 23 -12.86 29.26 37.10
N VAL A 24 -11.91 28.93 37.98
CA VAL A 24 -10.70 28.18 37.61
C VAL A 24 -11.05 26.78 37.09
N SER A 25 -12.01 26.10 37.72
CA SER A 25 -12.49 24.79 37.27
C SER A 25 -13.09 24.86 35.86
N ALA A 26 -13.98 25.82 35.61
CA ALA A 26 -14.60 26.01 34.30
C ALA A 26 -13.55 26.37 33.22
N ALA A 27 -12.61 27.26 33.53
CA ALA A 27 -11.54 27.64 32.61
C ALA A 27 -10.63 26.43 32.28
N THR A 28 -10.28 25.62 33.28
CA THR A 28 -9.47 24.40 33.08
C THR A 28 -10.23 23.38 32.23
N ALA A 29 -11.54 23.21 32.43
CA ALA A 29 -12.36 22.32 31.62
C ALA A 29 -12.40 22.74 30.14
N ILE A 30 -12.57 24.03 29.86
CA ILE A 30 -12.52 24.58 28.50
C ILE A 30 -11.15 24.34 27.87
N PHE A 31 -10.07 24.62 28.61
CA PHE A 31 -8.70 24.42 28.13
C PHE A 31 -8.42 22.96 27.77
N LEU A 32 -8.79 22.02 28.64
CA LEU A 32 -8.66 20.58 28.38
C LEU A 32 -9.50 20.15 27.17
N SER A 33 -10.71 20.67 27.02
CA SER A 33 -11.56 20.39 25.85
C SER A 33 -10.92 20.91 24.54
N ALA A 34 -10.32 22.10 24.57
CA ALA A 34 -9.63 22.67 23.41
C ALA A 34 -8.41 21.84 23.01
N GLN A 35 -7.60 21.41 23.99
CA GLN A 35 -6.46 20.51 23.73
C GLN A 35 -6.91 19.16 23.12
N ARG A 36 -8.01 18.59 23.62
CA ARG A 36 -8.57 17.34 23.07
C ARG A 36 -9.06 17.51 21.63
N SER A 37 -9.80 18.58 21.35
CA SER A 37 -10.25 18.90 20.00
C SER A 37 -9.07 19.05 19.04
N LEU A 38 -7.99 19.70 19.49
CA LEU A 38 -6.77 19.82 18.70
C LEU A 38 -6.12 18.45 18.44
N GLY A 39 -5.98 17.61 19.46
CA GLY A 39 -5.42 16.25 19.31
C GLY A 39 -6.24 15.39 18.33
N PHE A 40 -7.57 15.48 18.39
CA PHE A 40 -8.46 14.81 17.43
C PHE A 40 -8.26 15.34 16.00
N GLN A 41 -8.20 16.67 15.82
CA GLN A 41 -7.98 17.29 14.51
C GLN A 41 -6.63 16.89 13.90
N LEU A 42 -5.57 16.88 14.71
CA LEU A 42 -4.24 16.44 14.29
C LEU A 42 -4.24 14.95 13.93
N GLY A 43 -4.77 14.08 14.80
CA GLY A 43 -4.83 12.65 14.53
C GLY A 43 -5.67 12.31 13.29
N MET A 44 -6.76 13.03 13.04
CA MET A 44 -7.58 12.90 11.83
C MET A 44 -6.84 13.44 10.59
N GLY A 45 -6.05 14.50 10.75
CA GLY A 45 -5.17 15.03 9.71
C GLY A 45 -4.10 14.03 9.30
N ASP A 46 -3.41 13.42 10.26
CA ASP A 46 -2.37 12.40 10.04
C ASP A 46 -2.92 11.22 9.24
N VAL A 47 -4.07 10.69 9.68
CA VAL A 47 -4.74 9.55 9.01
C VAL A 47 -5.08 9.86 7.57
N GLN A 48 -5.63 11.06 7.30
CA GLN A 48 -5.98 11.48 5.95
C GLN A 48 -4.75 11.72 5.07
N GLN A 49 -3.73 12.42 5.57
CA GLN A 49 -2.54 12.74 4.81
C GLN A 49 -1.77 11.47 4.44
N ASN A 50 -1.55 10.58 5.41
CA ASN A 50 -0.88 9.30 5.20
C ASN A 50 -1.63 8.45 4.18
N SER A 51 -2.96 8.36 4.29
CA SER A 51 -3.79 7.61 3.34
C SER A 51 -3.76 8.21 1.93
N ASN A 52 -3.87 9.53 1.81
CA ASN A 52 -3.90 10.21 0.51
C ASN A 52 -2.58 10.09 -0.24
N PHE A 53 -1.44 10.30 0.43
CA PHE A 53 -0.13 10.21 -0.21
C PHE A 53 0.25 8.75 -0.50
N GLY A 54 0.14 7.88 0.50
CA GLY A 54 0.56 6.48 0.39
C GLY A 54 -0.23 5.69 -0.64
N LEU A 55 -1.57 5.80 -0.62
CA LEU A 55 -2.40 5.12 -1.61
C LEU A 55 -2.27 5.73 -3.00
N ALA A 56 -1.94 7.02 -3.14
CA ALA A 56 -1.65 7.60 -4.44
C ALA A 56 -0.40 6.99 -5.08
N MET A 57 0.66 6.76 -4.30
CA MET A 57 1.87 6.07 -4.76
C MET A 57 1.59 4.61 -5.13
N LEU A 58 0.91 3.86 -4.25
CA LEU A 58 0.48 2.49 -4.58
C LEU A 58 -0.38 2.46 -5.86
N THR A 59 -1.38 3.34 -5.95
CA THR A 59 -2.25 3.40 -7.12
C THR A 59 -1.52 3.80 -8.40
N HIS A 60 -0.46 4.61 -8.29
CA HIS A 60 0.42 4.91 -9.42
C HIS A 60 1.08 3.63 -9.95
N ASP A 61 1.67 2.83 -9.05
CA ASP A 61 2.36 1.58 -9.42
C ASP A 61 1.38 0.53 -9.97
N LEU A 62 0.19 0.40 -9.36
CA LEU A 62 -0.86 -0.50 -9.82
C LEU A 62 -1.35 -0.17 -11.23
N ARG A 63 -1.23 1.09 -11.70
CA ARG A 63 -1.56 1.45 -13.09
C ARG A 63 -0.53 0.95 -14.10
N HIS A 64 0.71 0.68 -13.67
CA HIS A 64 1.74 0.08 -14.49
C HIS A 64 1.62 -1.45 -14.56
N ALA A 65 0.90 -2.07 -13.63
CA ALA A 65 0.68 -3.52 -13.65
C ALA A 65 0.24 -4.01 -15.04
N ASN A 66 0.80 -5.15 -15.46
CA ASN A 66 0.58 -5.80 -16.76
C ASN A 66 1.16 -5.07 -17.99
N LEU A 67 1.80 -3.90 -17.84
CA LEU A 67 2.40 -3.17 -18.96
C LEU A 67 3.48 -4.02 -19.65
N ASN A 68 3.42 -4.11 -20.98
CA ASN A 68 4.40 -4.80 -21.84
C ASN A 68 4.72 -6.25 -21.46
N THR A 69 3.88 -6.89 -20.66
CA THR A 69 4.04 -8.30 -20.29
C THR A 69 3.61 -9.22 -21.45
N PRO A 70 4.09 -10.48 -21.50
CA PRO A 70 3.68 -11.44 -22.54
C PRO A 70 2.24 -11.95 -22.38
N SER A 71 1.45 -11.38 -21.46
CA SER A 71 0.11 -11.87 -21.11
C SER A 71 -0.98 -11.54 -22.13
N ASN A 72 -0.64 -10.89 -23.25
CA ASN A 72 -1.59 -10.36 -24.22
C ASN A 72 -2.70 -9.53 -23.57
N GLN A 73 -2.32 -8.69 -22.58
CA GLN A 73 -3.21 -7.81 -21.84
C GLN A 73 -4.27 -8.55 -20.99
N LYS A 74 -4.10 -9.85 -20.76
CA LYS A 74 -4.95 -10.64 -19.86
C LYS A 74 -4.33 -10.72 -18.47
N ILE A 75 -5.14 -10.62 -17.42
CA ILE A 75 -4.67 -10.79 -16.03
C ILE A 75 -5.49 -11.91 -15.41
N ASN A 76 -4.84 -13.04 -15.18
CA ASN A 76 -5.43 -14.20 -14.53
C ASN A 76 -4.36 -15.15 -13.97
N ASN A 77 -4.75 -16.22 -13.27
CA ASN A 77 -3.81 -17.12 -12.60
C ASN A 77 -3.24 -18.25 -13.49
N LYS A 78 -3.48 -18.22 -14.81
CA LYS A 78 -3.10 -19.30 -15.73
C LYS A 78 -2.19 -18.87 -16.88
N ILE A 79 -1.95 -17.56 -17.03
CA ILE A 79 -1.16 -16.99 -18.13
C ILE A 79 0.16 -16.44 -17.60
N VAL A 80 1.25 -16.80 -18.26
CA VAL A 80 2.59 -16.24 -18.02
C VAL A 80 2.56 -14.75 -18.35
N GLY A 81 3.15 -13.93 -17.47
CA GLY A 81 3.16 -12.48 -17.66
C GLY A 81 1.96 -11.77 -17.03
N SER A 82 0.99 -12.46 -16.42
CA SER A 82 -0.15 -11.81 -15.76
C SER A 82 0.32 -10.70 -14.80
N GLY A 83 -0.21 -9.48 -14.96
CA GLY A 83 0.24 -8.32 -14.21
C GLY A 83 -0.09 -8.34 -12.72
N VAL A 84 -1.03 -9.19 -12.30
CA VAL A 84 -1.20 -9.60 -10.90
C VAL A 84 -0.83 -11.07 -10.82
N ILE A 85 -0.01 -11.40 -9.82
CA ILE A 85 0.62 -12.70 -9.72
C ILE A 85 -0.12 -13.51 -8.67
N PHE A 86 -0.75 -14.60 -9.08
CA PHE A 86 -1.57 -15.45 -8.20
C PHE A 86 -0.94 -16.82 -7.94
N ALA A 87 -0.15 -17.28 -8.90
CA ALA A 87 0.44 -18.62 -8.91
C ALA A 87 1.73 -18.62 -9.73
N LYS A 88 2.54 -19.67 -9.58
CA LYS A 88 3.82 -19.83 -10.30
C LYS A 88 3.64 -19.79 -11.82
N GLU A 89 2.49 -20.20 -12.33
CA GLU A 89 2.13 -20.19 -13.76
C GLU A 89 2.11 -18.77 -14.35
N ASN A 90 2.10 -17.72 -13.51
CA ASN A 90 2.26 -16.34 -13.95
C ASN A 90 3.70 -15.94 -14.26
N TYR A 91 4.67 -16.77 -13.89
CA TYR A 91 6.09 -16.62 -14.18
C TYR A 91 6.57 -17.59 -15.27
N PRO A 92 7.68 -17.29 -15.97
CA PRO A 92 8.36 -18.24 -16.83
C PRO A 92 8.74 -19.52 -16.08
N SER A 93 8.72 -20.66 -16.77
CA SER A 93 9.02 -21.98 -16.18
C SER A 93 10.41 -22.08 -15.55
N SER A 94 11.37 -21.25 -15.98
CA SER A 94 12.72 -21.18 -15.39
C SER A 94 12.71 -20.74 -13.91
N LEU A 95 11.70 -19.99 -13.47
CA LEU A 95 11.57 -19.50 -12.09
C LEU A 95 10.79 -20.45 -11.17
N HIS A 96 10.06 -21.43 -11.71
CA HIS A 96 9.10 -22.24 -10.94
C HIS A 96 9.75 -23.03 -9.80
N ALA A 97 11.01 -23.41 -9.93
CA ALA A 97 11.73 -24.17 -8.91
C ALA A 97 12.13 -23.34 -7.69
N VAL A 98 12.21 -22.01 -7.81
CA VAL A 98 12.66 -21.09 -6.74
C VAL A 98 11.50 -20.35 -6.08
N LEU A 99 10.33 -20.30 -6.74
CA LEU A 99 9.11 -19.67 -6.24
C LEU A 99 8.38 -20.50 -5.17
N ILE A 100 9.12 -21.20 -4.31
CA ILE A 100 8.56 -22.05 -3.25
C ILE A 100 8.01 -21.20 -2.09
N ASP A 101 8.43 -19.94 -1.99
CA ASP A 101 8.02 -19.02 -0.93
C ASP A 101 6.85 -18.12 -1.35
N ASP A 102 5.91 -17.92 -0.41
CA ASP A 102 4.70 -17.11 -0.57
C ASP A 102 4.98 -15.63 -0.87
N VAL A 103 6.23 -15.18 -0.72
CA VAL A 103 6.73 -13.83 -0.99
C VAL A 103 6.42 -13.37 -2.41
N ALA A 104 6.51 -14.24 -3.41
CA ALA A 104 6.34 -13.85 -4.80
C ALA A 104 4.89 -13.92 -5.30
N LEU A 105 3.91 -14.20 -4.42
CA LEU A 105 2.52 -14.43 -4.82
C LEU A 105 1.55 -13.48 -4.11
N SER A 106 0.48 -13.09 -4.80
CA SER A 106 -0.66 -12.43 -4.16
C SER A 106 -1.43 -13.45 -3.33
N GLN A 107 -1.60 -13.14 -2.04
CA GLN A 107 -2.20 -14.03 -1.06
C GLN A 107 -3.15 -13.28 -0.13
N GLN A 108 -4.21 -13.96 0.29
CA GLN A 108 -5.14 -13.42 1.27
C GLN A 108 -4.68 -13.80 2.67
N ASN A 109 -4.87 -12.92 3.66
CA ASN A 109 -4.64 -13.23 5.08
C ASN A 109 -3.25 -13.84 5.38
N LEU A 110 -2.19 -13.43 4.67
CA LEU A 110 -0.85 -13.96 4.85
C LEU A 110 -0.07 -13.22 5.94
N GLN A 111 -0.28 -11.91 6.06
CA GLN A 111 0.63 -11.02 6.76
C GLN A 111 0.05 -10.65 8.12
N GLU A 112 0.84 -10.80 9.19
CA GLU A 112 0.43 -10.34 10.52
C GLU A 112 0.17 -8.83 10.51
N ASP A 113 -0.91 -8.41 11.16
CA ASP A 113 -1.30 -7.01 11.25
C ASP A 113 -1.80 -6.66 12.67
N ALA A 114 -2.38 -5.47 12.88
CA ALA A 114 -2.80 -5.02 14.21
C ALA A 114 -4.20 -5.53 14.62
N THR A 115 -4.71 -6.55 13.94
CA THR A 115 -6.06 -7.09 14.13
C THR A 115 -6.00 -8.57 14.47
N THR A 116 -7.11 -9.12 14.96
CA THR A 116 -7.22 -10.58 15.20
C THR A 116 -7.20 -11.41 13.91
N GLY A 117 -7.19 -10.76 12.75
CA GLY A 117 -7.03 -11.38 11.45
C GLY A 117 -5.62 -11.13 10.89
N ASN A 118 -5.48 -11.30 9.58
CA ASN A 118 -4.23 -11.05 8.89
C ASN A 118 -4.50 -10.19 7.67
N SER A 119 -3.52 -9.43 7.22
CA SER A 119 -3.56 -8.62 6.01
C SER A 119 -3.25 -9.46 4.78
N ASP A 120 -3.70 -8.96 3.64
CA ASP A 120 -3.39 -9.55 2.34
C ASP A 120 -1.98 -9.15 1.90
N GLN A 121 -1.43 -9.88 0.92
CA GLN A 121 -0.24 -9.51 0.18
C GLN A 121 -0.60 -9.38 -1.29
N LEU A 122 -0.18 -8.30 -1.92
CA LEU A 122 -0.40 -8.06 -3.35
C LEU A 122 0.94 -8.05 -4.08
N VAL A 123 1.03 -8.85 -5.13
CA VAL A 123 2.22 -8.88 -6.00
C VAL A 123 1.80 -8.59 -7.42
N ILE A 124 2.43 -7.57 -7.99
CA ILE A 124 2.23 -7.14 -9.38
C ILE A 124 3.52 -7.33 -10.18
N GLN A 125 3.38 -7.37 -11.49
CA GLN A 125 4.51 -7.27 -12.40
C GLN A 125 4.21 -6.46 -13.64
N PHE A 126 5.28 -5.93 -14.23
CA PHE A 126 5.25 -5.20 -15.49
C PHE A 126 6.64 -5.19 -16.12
N VAL A 127 6.68 -4.92 -17.43
CA VAL A 127 7.91 -4.64 -18.16
C VAL A 127 7.94 -3.14 -18.45
N PRO A 128 8.94 -2.41 -17.93
CA PRO A 128 8.99 -0.96 -18.08
C PRO A 128 9.18 -0.57 -19.55
N GLN A 129 8.66 0.60 -19.91
CA GLN A 129 8.89 1.19 -21.23
C GLN A 129 10.27 1.85 -21.23
N TYR A 130 10.93 1.88 -22.39
CA TYR A 130 12.19 2.59 -22.59
C TYR A 130 12.18 3.23 -23.97
N GLN A 131 12.91 4.33 -24.11
CA GLN A 131 13.15 4.95 -25.40
C GLN A 131 14.58 4.65 -25.85
N ILE A 132 14.75 4.48 -27.15
CA ILE A 132 16.06 4.23 -27.73
C ILE A 132 16.47 5.45 -28.54
N GLU A 133 17.33 6.28 -27.96
CA GLU A 133 17.88 7.46 -28.60
C GLU A 133 19.09 7.09 -29.45
N GLU A 134 19.09 7.51 -30.71
CA GLU A 134 20.25 7.40 -31.58
C GLU A 134 21.27 8.47 -31.16
N ALA A 135 22.51 8.07 -30.91
CA ALA A 135 23.58 9.04 -30.63
C ALA A 135 23.74 9.98 -31.83
N SER A 136 23.61 11.30 -31.62
CA SER A 136 23.58 12.28 -32.72
C SER A 136 24.92 12.47 -33.44
N ASP A 137 26.02 11.95 -32.89
CA ASP A 137 27.39 12.34 -33.26
C ASP A 137 28.26 11.16 -33.74
N VAL A 138 27.69 10.20 -34.48
CA VAL A 138 28.48 9.12 -35.10
C VAL A 138 28.73 9.45 -36.58
N ASP A 139 30.00 9.69 -36.94
CA ASP A 139 30.42 9.80 -38.34
C ASP A 139 30.13 8.47 -39.06
N PRO A 140 29.27 8.44 -40.09
CA PRO A 140 28.90 7.22 -40.80
C PRO A 140 30.08 6.52 -41.51
N ASN A 141 31.26 7.16 -41.62
CA ASN A 141 32.44 6.62 -42.29
C ASN A 141 33.55 6.13 -41.33
N ASP A 142 33.41 6.33 -40.02
CA ASP A 142 34.39 5.85 -39.05
C ASP A 142 34.16 4.35 -38.76
N ALA A 143 34.92 3.48 -39.44
CA ALA A 143 34.85 2.04 -39.27
C ALA A 143 35.25 1.56 -37.86
N THR A 144 35.95 2.39 -37.08
CA THR A 144 36.31 2.12 -35.67
C THR A 144 35.18 2.47 -34.70
N LYS A 145 34.19 3.25 -35.13
CA LYS A 145 32.95 3.61 -34.40
C LYS A 145 31.68 3.01 -35.02
N LYS A 146 31.81 1.92 -35.79
CA LYS A 146 30.65 1.14 -36.21
C LYS A 146 30.11 0.30 -35.06
N ILE A 147 29.41 0.95 -34.15
CA ILE A 147 28.41 0.30 -33.31
C ILE A 147 27.44 1.33 -32.78
N ASN A 148 26.16 1.05 -33.02
CA ASN A 148 25.01 1.82 -32.57
C ASN A 148 25.03 1.92 -31.03
N GLU A 149 25.76 2.87 -30.46
CA GLU A 149 25.59 3.28 -29.06
C GLU A 149 24.26 4.01 -28.95
N ARG A 150 23.18 3.23 -29.03
CA ARG A 150 21.84 3.69 -28.76
C ARG A 150 21.76 3.92 -27.26
N LEU A 151 21.83 5.18 -26.85
CA LEU A 151 21.56 5.56 -25.47
C LEU A 151 20.11 5.16 -25.18
N LEU A 152 19.94 4.19 -24.28
CA LEU A 152 18.64 3.94 -23.69
C LEU A 152 18.38 5.16 -22.80
N SER A 153 17.59 6.12 -23.30
CA SER A 153 17.12 7.17 -22.42
C SER A 153 16.16 6.51 -21.45
N ASN A 154 16.63 6.43 -20.21
CA ASN A 154 15.82 5.99 -19.10
C ASN A 154 14.73 7.05 -18.97
N THR A 155 13.52 6.76 -19.44
CA THR A 155 12.35 7.45 -18.91
C THR A 155 12.43 7.19 -17.42
N ASP A 156 12.75 8.19 -16.59
CA ASP A 156 13.11 8.05 -15.17
C ASP A 156 12.04 7.27 -14.38
N MET A 157 12.11 5.95 -14.48
CA MET A 157 11.22 5.01 -13.85
C MET A 157 11.92 4.49 -12.61
N TYR A 158 11.20 4.51 -11.52
CA TYR A 158 11.65 4.01 -10.24
C TYR A 158 10.77 2.83 -9.86
N ASP A 159 11.35 1.85 -9.18
CA ASP A 159 10.55 0.86 -8.48
C ASP A 159 9.92 1.47 -7.22
N CYS A 160 9.05 0.71 -6.57
CA CYS A 160 8.38 1.19 -5.36
C CYS A 160 9.31 1.36 -4.15
N GLU A 161 10.56 0.86 -4.24
CA GLU A 161 11.60 1.10 -3.24
C GLU A 161 12.35 2.42 -3.50
N GLY A 162 12.07 3.08 -4.62
CA GLY A 162 12.74 4.31 -5.03
C GLY A 162 14.08 4.07 -5.72
N ASN A 163 14.40 2.84 -6.11
CA ASN A 163 15.57 2.55 -6.92
C ASN A 163 15.27 2.83 -8.39
N ARG A 164 16.22 3.44 -9.09
CA ARG A 164 16.09 3.70 -10.52
C ARG A 164 16.12 2.38 -11.28
N ILE A 165 15.13 2.14 -12.13
CA ILE A 165 15.08 0.95 -12.97
C ILE A 165 16.09 1.12 -14.09
N GLY A 166 17.12 0.28 -14.10
CA GLY A 166 18.16 0.27 -15.11
C GLY A 166 17.78 -0.59 -16.32
N PHE A 167 18.27 -0.19 -17.50
CA PHE A 167 18.20 -0.99 -18.72
C PHE A 167 19.62 -1.25 -19.21
N THR A 168 19.88 -2.47 -19.68
CA THR A 168 21.18 -2.84 -20.28
C THR A 168 20.98 -3.24 -21.74
N THR A 169 21.94 -2.88 -22.58
CA THR A 169 22.00 -3.35 -23.97
C THR A 169 22.67 -4.73 -23.99
N ALA A 170 22.08 -5.66 -24.74
CA ALA A 170 22.75 -6.92 -25.06
C ALA A 170 23.73 -6.68 -26.22
N LYS A 171 24.99 -6.40 -25.87
CA LYS A 171 26.18 -6.36 -26.76
C LYS A 171 26.13 -5.38 -27.95
N ALA A 172 27.29 -4.85 -28.31
CA ALA A 172 27.39 -3.77 -29.28
C ALA A 172 27.08 -4.19 -30.74
N ASN A 173 27.17 -5.49 -31.10
CA ASN A 173 27.32 -5.91 -32.50
C ASN A 173 26.17 -6.74 -33.09
N GLU A 174 25.01 -6.83 -32.44
CA GLU A 174 23.83 -7.52 -32.99
C GLU A 174 22.61 -6.60 -32.95
N ASP A 175 21.68 -6.82 -33.89
CA ASP A 175 20.36 -6.18 -33.99
C ASP A 175 19.43 -6.61 -32.81
N THR A 176 19.99 -6.70 -31.60
CA THR A 176 19.42 -7.38 -30.46
C THR A 176 18.71 -6.42 -29.53
N GLN A 177 17.42 -6.71 -29.33
CA GLN A 177 16.49 -6.03 -28.44
C GLN A 177 17.12 -5.79 -27.05
N ALA A 178 16.90 -4.61 -26.47
CA ALA A 178 17.38 -4.30 -25.12
C ALA A 178 16.91 -5.34 -24.11
N ILE A 179 17.76 -5.67 -23.13
CA ILE A 179 17.36 -6.55 -22.04
C ILE A 179 16.39 -5.74 -21.16
N ARG A 180 15.12 -6.11 -21.25
CA ARG A 180 14.03 -5.51 -20.48
C ARG A 180 13.78 -6.39 -19.26
N PRO A 181 14.17 -5.95 -18.04
CA PRO A 181 13.79 -6.70 -16.85
C PRO A 181 12.28 -6.66 -16.67
N THR A 182 11.70 -7.78 -16.28
CA THR A 182 10.34 -7.78 -15.73
C THR A 182 10.46 -7.40 -14.26
N MET A 183 9.83 -6.29 -13.89
CA MET A 183 9.78 -5.81 -12.52
C MET A 183 8.67 -6.55 -11.79
N VAL A 184 8.95 -6.94 -10.55
CA VAL A 184 8.02 -7.56 -9.61
C VAL A 184 7.97 -6.65 -8.39
N GLN A 185 6.77 -6.25 -7.98
CA GLN A 185 6.58 -5.39 -6.81
C GLN A 185 5.55 -6.00 -5.88
N ARG A 186 5.89 -6.06 -4.59
CA ARG A 186 5.13 -6.69 -3.53
C ARG A 186 4.75 -5.67 -2.48
N TYR A 187 3.46 -5.62 -2.15
CA TYR A 187 2.91 -4.76 -1.12
C TYR A 187 2.30 -5.60 -0.01
N TYR A 188 2.69 -5.29 1.22
CA TYR A 188 2.26 -6.03 2.40
C TYR A 188 2.37 -5.20 3.66
N VAL A 189 1.61 -5.57 4.70
CA VAL A 189 1.73 -4.97 6.02
C VAL A 189 2.76 -5.75 6.83
N ALA A 190 3.58 -5.03 7.59
CA ALA A 190 4.48 -5.62 8.58
C ALA A 190 4.65 -4.70 9.78
N LYS A 191 5.08 -5.30 10.89
CA LYS A 191 5.38 -4.58 12.12
C LYS A 191 6.54 -3.60 11.89
N LEU A 192 6.38 -2.36 12.34
CA LEU A 192 7.42 -1.33 12.25
C LEU A 192 8.67 -1.74 13.07
N PRO A 193 9.86 -1.26 12.72
CA PRO A 193 11.08 -1.54 13.48
C PRO A 193 10.95 -1.09 14.94
N THR A 194 11.66 -1.73 15.87
CA THR A 194 11.62 -1.42 17.31
C THR A 194 11.85 0.06 17.62
N SER A 195 12.69 0.74 16.84
CA SER A 195 12.95 2.20 16.98
C SER A 195 11.74 3.08 16.65
N GLN A 196 10.76 2.56 15.92
CA GLN A 196 9.54 3.25 15.51
C GLN A 196 8.30 2.76 16.27
N GLN A 197 8.45 1.80 17.20
CA GLN A 197 7.34 1.32 18.04
C GLN A 197 6.94 2.34 19.11
N GLY A 198 5.68 2.27 19.54
CA GLY A 198 5.17 3.06 20.66
C GLY A 198 5.61 2.45 21.99
N SER A 199 5.68 3.28 23.05
CA SER A 199 5.93 2.80 24.43
C SER A 199 4.66 2.36 25.16
N ASP A 200 3.51 2.44 24.50
CA ASP A 200 2.19 2.18 25.07
C ASP A 200 1.79 0.70 25.04
N GLY A 201 2.57 -0.14 24.34
CA GLY A 201 2.34 -1.58 24.25
C GLY A 201 1.38 -2.00 23.14
N LEU A 202 0.96 -1.07 22.25
CA LEU A 202 0.32 -1.44 20.99
C LEU A 202 1.37 -1.51 19.90
N ASP A 203 1.40 -2.65 19.21
CA ASP A 203 2.25 -2.79 18.05
C ASP A 203 1.80 -1.85 16.92
N ARG A 204 2.79 -1.22 16.30
CA ARG A 204 2.62 -0.35 15.15
C ARG A 204 3.03 -1.12 13.91
N TYR A 205 2.18 -1.08 12.90
CA TYR A 205 2.40 -1.69 11.60
C TYR A 205 2.48 -0.62 10.52
N GLY A 206 3.07 -0.97 9.38
CA GLY A 206 3.18 -0.12 8.21
C GLY A 206 2.96 -0.92 6.93
N LEU A 207 2.56 -0.24 5.87
CA LEU A 207 2.53 -0.82 4.53
C LEU A 207 3.93 -0.69 3.92
N TYR A 208 4.50 -1.82 3.53
CA TYR A 208 5.80 -1.91 2.89
C TYR A 208 5.63 -2.17 1.39
N CYS A 209 6.61 -1.70 0.63
CA CYS A 209 6.85 -2.19 -0.72
C CYS A 209 8.21 -2.86 -0.83
N ASP A 210 8.26 -3.96 -1.57
CA ASP A 210 9.46 -4.74 -1.82
C ASP A 210 9.54 -5.02 -3.31
N ALA A 211 10.69 -4.71 -3.91
CA ALA A 211 10.87 -4.76 -5.35
C ALA A 211 11.92 -5.80 -5.74
N GLY A 212 11.68 -6.45 -6.87
CA GLY A 212 12.65 -7.30 -7.51
C GLY A 212 12.49 -7.31 -9.01
N HIS A 213 13.37 -8.03 -9.68
CA HIS A 213 13.33 -8.16 -11.13
C HIS A 213 13.89 -9.49 -11.60
N TYR A 214 13.47 -9.89 -12.79
CA TYR A 214 14.03 -11.03 -13.51
C TYR A 214 14.08 -10.76 -15.01
N ASN A 215 15.01 -11.40 -15.70
CA ASN A 215 15.12 -11.42 -17.14
C ASN A 215 14.67 -12.77 -17.70
N ALA A 216 14.47 -12.83 -19.02
CA ALA A 216 14.17 -14.08 -19.69
C ALA A 216 15.32 -15.09 -19.49
N GLY A 217 15.00 -16.28 -18.97
CA GLY A 217 15.96 -17.35 -18.69
C GLY A 217 16.54 -17.34 -17.27
N ASP A 218 16.30 -16.29 -16.48
CA ASP A 218 16.71 -16.26 -15.08
C ASP A 218 16.02 -17.40 -14.29
N SER A 219 16.74 -17.90 -13.27
CA SER A 219 16.26 -18.94 -12.36
C SER A 219 15.81 -18.40 -11.00
N ALA A 220 15.97 -17.11 -10.74
CA ALA A 220 15.52 -16.45 -9.51
C ALA A 220 15.05 -15.01 -9.78
N ILE A 221 14.26 -14.46 -8.85
CA ILE A 221 13.90 -13.03 -8.84
C ILE A 221 14.95 -12.32 -7.98
N ASN A 222 15.68 -11.38 -8.57
CA ASN A 222 16.72 -10.63 -7.89
C ASN A 222 16.10 -9.46 -7.10
N GLY A 223 16.49 -9.29 -5.84
CA GLY A 223 16.09 -8.17 -4.97
C GLY A 223 14.88 -8.43 -4.08
N LEU A 224 13.89 -9.19 -4.57
CA LEU A 224 12.65 -9.45 -3.84
C LEU A 224 12.92 -10.20 -2.52
N GLY A 225 12.31 -9.73 -1.43
CA GLY A 225 12.38 -10.33 -0.10
C GLY A 225 13.50 -9.81 0.78
N SER A 226 14.30 -8.86 0.30
CA SER A 226 15.53 -8.43 0.98
C SER A 226 15.47 -7.03 1.59
N ASN A 227 14.97 -6.03 0.85
CA ASN A 227 15.14 -4.60 1.18
C ASN A 227 13.86 -3.78 1.11
N ALA A 228 12.75 -4.36 1.61
CA ALA A 228 11.45 -3.70 1.60
C ALA A 228 11.49 -2.31 2.24
N GLN A 229 10.93 -1.32 1.53
CA GLN A 229 10.81 0.06 1.96
C GLN A 229 9.44 0.34 2.58
N LEU A 230 9.43 1.15 3.63
CA LEU A 230 8.21 1.59 4.30
C LEU A 230 7.50 2.65 3.45
N LEU A 231 6.36 2.30 2.87
CA LEU A 231 5.55 3.20 2.05
C LEU A 231 4.60 4.06 2.92
N MET A 232 3.97 3.44 3.91
CA MET A 232 3.01 4.10 4.81
C MET A 232 3.22 3.65 6.25
N GLN A 233 3.30 4.58 7.18
CA GLN A 233 3.34 4.27 8.62
C GLN A 233 1.93 4.09 9.19
N ASN A 234 1.79 3.39 10.31
CA ASN A 234 0.52 3.26 11.05
C ASN A 234 -0.63 2.69 10.19
N ILE A 235 -0.35 1.62 9.46
CA ILE A 235 -1.35 0.86 8.73
C ILE A 235 -1.63 -0.42 9.51
N ASP A 236 -2.81 -0.48 10.13
CA ASP A 236 -3.21 -1.56 11.01
C ASP A 236 -3.78 -2.77 10.27
N ALA A 237 -4.25 -2.60 9.03
CA ALA A 237 -4.70 -3.68 8.15
C ALA A 237 -4.65 -3.24 6.67
N PHE A 238 -4.45 -4.19 5.77
CA PHE A 238 -4.43 -4.03 4.31
C PHE A 238 -5.18 -5.18 3.64
N LYS A 239 -6.15 -4.82 2.78
CA LYS A 239 -7.03 -5.76 2.08
C LYS A 239 -7.13 -5.46 0.60
N VAL A 240 -7.24 -6.50 -0.20
CA VAL A 240 -7.38 -6.40 -1.66
C VAL A 240 -8.55 -7.24 -2.16
N LEU A 241 -9.48 -6.58 -2.86
CA LEU A 241 -10.48 -7.27 -3.68
C LEU A 241 -10.15 -7.13 -5.16
N LEU A 242 -10.39 -8.20 -5.90
CA LEU A 242 -10.18 -8.27 -7.34
C LEU A 242 -11.51 -7.95 -8.03
N GLY A 243 -11.51 -6.91 -8.87
CA GLY A 243 -12.61 -6.63 -9.78
C GLY A 243 -12.49 -7.50 -11.01
N VAL A 244 -13.30 -8.55 -11.05
CA VAL A 244 -13.22 -9.65 -12.01
C VAL A 244 -14.33 -9.54 -13.05
N LYS A 245 -13.96 -9.67 -14.33
CA LYS A 245 -14.85 -9.75 -15.48
C LYS A 245 -14.99 -11.20 -15.94
N ASN A 246 -16.23 -11.66 -16.07
CA ASN A 246 -16.56 -12.91 -16.75
C ASN A 246 -16.65 -12.66 -18.27
N PRO A 247 -15.84 -13.32 -19.11
CA PRO A 247 -15.83 -13.06 -20.56
C PRO A 247 -17.10 -13.53 -21.29
N GLN A 248 -17.86 -14.47 -20.73
CA GLN A 248 -19.03 -15.06 -21.38
C GLN A 248 -20.27 -14.16 -21.27
N ASN A 249 -20.44 -13.48 -20.14
CA ASN A 249 -21.62 -12.65 -19.86
C ASN A 249 -21.28 -11.19 -19.55
N ASN A 250 -20.00 -10.79 -19.60
CA ASN A 250 -19.50 -9.46 -19.26
C ASN A 250 -19.83 -8.99 -17.83
N GLN A 251 -20.22 -9.90 -16.93
CA GLN A 251 -20.53 -9.55 -15.55
C GLN A 251 -19.26 -9.15 -14.79
N LEU A 252 -19.35 -8.05 -14.05
CA LEU A 252 -18.32 -7.57 -13.14
C LEU A 252 -18.70 -7.90 -11.69
N ARG A 253 -17.72 -8.40 -10.93
CA ARG A 253 -17.87 -8.60 -9.47
C ARG A 253 -16.55 -8.39 -8.75
N TYR A 254 -16.63 -7.90 -7.52
CA TYR A 254 -15.50 -7.93 -6.60
C TYR A 254 -15.47 -9.26 -5.84
N VAL A 255 -14.31 -9.89 -5.79
CA VAL A 255 -14.06 -11.13 -5.06
C VAL A 255 -12.74 -11.04 -4.32
N THR A 256 -12.60 -11.80 -3.24
CA THR A 256 -11.31 -11.93 -2.56
C THR A 256 -10.32 -12.76 -3.40
N ILE A 257 -9.03 -12.74 -3.04
CA ILE A 257 -8.00 -13.53 -3.73
C ILE A 257 -8.33 -15.04 -3.67
N ASP A 258 -8.75 -15.55 -2.52
CA ASP A 258 -9.08 -16.98 -2.37
C ASP A 258 -10.34 -17.38 -3.13
N GLN A 259 -11.37 -16.53 -3.11
CA GLN A 259 -12.58 -16.73 -3.91
C GLN A 259 -12.23 -16.78 -5.40
N TYR A 260 -11.36 -15.88 -5.87
CA TYR A 260 -10.90 -15.87 -7.25
C TYR A 260 -10.14 -17.14 -7.64
N LYS A 261 -9.17 -17.57 -6.80
CA LYS A 261 -8.42 -18.84 -7.00
C LYS A 261 -9.38 -20.04 -7.07
N THR A 262 -10.38 -20.08 -6.20
CA THR A 262 -11.42 -21.13 -6.17
C THR A 262 -12.29 -21.12 -7.42
N LEU A 263 -12.71 -19.94 -7.90
CA LEU A 263 -13.49 -19.83 -9.12
C LEU A 263 -12.70 -20.30 -10.34
N MET A 264 -11.43 -19.88 -10.44
CA MET A 264 -10.55 -20.21 -11.56
C MET A 264 -10.11 -21.69 -11.60
N SER A 265 -10.10 -22.40 -10.47
CA SER A 265 -9.74 -23.83 -10.46
C SER A 265 -10.75 -24.70 -11.23
N SER A 266 -12.02 -24.29 -11.24
CA SER A 266 -13.09 -24.97 -11.99
C SER A 266 -13.08 -24.72 -13.50
N ILE A 267 -12.30 -23.75 -13.97
CA ILE A 267 -12.30 -23.31 -15.37
C ILE A 267 -11.07 -23.84 -16.09
N THR A 268 -11.28 -24.63 -17.14
CA THR A 268 -10.21 -25.27 -17.92
C THR A 268 -10.04 -24.68 -19.31
N ALA A 269 -11.11 -24.16 -19.93
CA ALA A 269 -11.04 -23.56 -21.25
C ALA A 269 -10.59 -22.09 -21.18
N GLU A 270 -9.57 -21.72 -21.97
CA GLU A 270 -9.00 -20.37 -21.93
C GLU A 270 -10.03 -19.26 -22.23
N LYS A 271 -10.95 -19.51 -23.17
CA LYS A 271 -12.05 -18.57 -23.51
C LYS A 271 -12.94 -18.22 -22.31
N ASP A 272 -12.90 -19.06 -21.28
CA ASP A 272 -13.76 -18.96 -20.10
C ASP A 272 -13.04 -18.35 -18.89
N TYR A 273 -11.72 -18.10 -18.99
CA TYR A 273 -10.92 -17.55 -17.90
C TYR A 273 -11.43 -16.18 -17.47
N LEU A 274 -11.73 -16.05 -16.19
CA LEU A 274 -12.09 -14.79 -15.58
C LEU A 274 -10.89 -13.84 -15.60
N GLN A 275 -11.11 -12.59 -15.99
CA GLN A 275 -10.04 -11.59 -16.10
C GLN A 275 -10.14 -10.56 -14.99
N VAL A 276 -9.03 -10.23 -14.34
CA VAL A 276 -8.96 -9.14 -13.37
C VAL A 276 -8.76 -7.83 -14.10
N ILE A 277 -9.71 -6.90 -13.97
CA ILE A 277 -9.69 -5.61 -14.69
C ILE A 277 -9.54 -4.41 -13.74
N SER A 278 -9.72 -4.63 -12.44
CA SER A 278 -9.49 -3.61 -11.41
C SER A 278 -9.09 -4.23 -10.09
N LEU A 279 -8.48 -3.44 -9.23
CA LEU A 279 -8.14 -3.78 -7.85
C LEU A 279 -8.81 -2.78 -6.93
N GLN A 280 -9.50 -3.26 -5.91
CA GLN A 280 -9.93 -2.44 -4.78
C GLN A 280 -8.96 -2.67 -3.64
N VAL A 281 -8.17 -1.65 -3.33
CA VAL A 281 -7.21 -1.67 -2.24
C VAL A 281 -7.79 -0.91 -1.06
N SER A 282 -7.69 -1.50 0.13
CA SER A 282 -8.19 -0.89 1.36
C SER A 282 -7.17 -0.98 2.47
N VAL A 283 -7.01 0.12 3.21
CA VAL A 283 -6.15 0.19 4.39
C VAL A 283 -6.94 0.70 5.59
N VAL A 284 -6.60 0.21 6.78
CA VAL A 284 -7.01 0.83 8.04
C VAL A 284 -5.84 1.67 8.53
N ALA A 285 -5.92 2.98 8.29
CA ALA A 285 -4.91 3.92 8.77
C ALA A 285 -5.22 4.35 10.20
N ARG A 286 -4.21 4.33 11.06
CA ARG A 286 -4.27 4.71 12.47
C ARG A 286 -3.56 6.07 12.69
N SER A 287 -4.08 6.91 13.59
CA SER A 287 -3.40 8.14 13.99
C SER A 287 -2.04 7.83 14.63
N ALA A 288 -1.05 8.69 14.38
CA ALA A 288 0.27 8.55 15.01
C ALA A 288 0.23 8.90 16.50
N THR A 289 -0.67 9.81 16.88
CA THR A 289 -0.82 10.32 18.24
C THR A 289 -2.11 9.84 18.89
N ASN A 290 -2.04 9.77 20.23
CA ASN A 290 -3.14 9.43 21.10
C ASN A 290 -4.09 10.63 21.27
N ILE A 291 -5.41 10.43 21.15
CA ILE A 291 -6.42 11.50 21.27
C ILE A 291 -6.97 11.69 22.69
N GLY A 292 -6.43 11.00 23.69
CA GLY A 292 -6.83 11.07 25.09
C GLY A 292 -7.80 9.97 25.53
N ALA A 293 -8.36 10.12 26.72
CA ALA A 293 -9.07 9.05 27.45
C ALA A 293 -10.55 8.86 27.06
N ASP A 294 -11.14 9.73 26.22
CA ASP A 294 -12.56 9.65 25.88
C ASP A 294 -12.81 8.67 24.73
N ALA A 295 -13.11 7.43 25.13
CA ALA A 295 -13.59 6.34 24.28
C ALA A 295 -14.77 6.71 23.36
N GLY A 296 -15.53 7.75 23.68
CA GLY A 296 -16.69 8.20 22.90
C GLY A 296 -16.34 8.84 21.54
N LEU A 297 -15.10 9.32 21.37
CA LEU A 297 -14.65 9.92 20.12
C LEU A 297 -14.26 8.88 19.05
N ASN A 298 -14.08 7.62 19.45
CA ASN A 298 -13.61 6.52 18.61
C ASN A 298 -14.51 5.29 18.76
N ASN A 299 -15.81 5.50 18.53
CA ASN A 299 -16.83 4.45 18.60
C ASN A 299 -17.14 3.83 17.22
N LYS A 300 -16.39 4.19 16.18
CA LYS A 300 -16.63 3.67 14.84
C LYS A 300 -16.18 2.22 14.73
N THR A 301 -17.16 1.36 14.45
CA THR A 301 -16.90 0.01 13.99
C THR A 301 -16.39 0.04 12.56
N ILE A 302 -15.30 -0.66 12.28
CA ILE A 302 -14.74 -0.81 10.94
C ILE A 302 -15.03 -2.23 10.45
N THR A 303 -15.60 -2.36 9.26
CA THR A 303 -15.77 -3.65 8.57
C THR A 303 -14.91 -3.63 7.33
N LEU A 304 -13.97 -4.57 7.22
CA LEU A 304 -13.10 -4.68 6.05
C LEU A 304 -13.87 -5.22 4.84
N PRO A 305 -13.51 -4.83 3.61
CA PRO A 305 -14.09 -5.41 2.41
C PRO A 305 -13.90 -6.92 2.36
N GLY A 306 -14.95 -7.65 1.97
CA GLY A 306 -14.96 -9.11 1.95
C GLY A 306 -15.17 -9.78 3.31
N ALA A 307 -15.25 -9.01 4.41
CA ALA A 307 -15.56 -9.53 5.74
C ALA A 307 -17.05 -9.35 6.09
N ALA A 308 -17.62 -10.32 6.82
CA ALA A 308 -18.99 -10.27 7.31
C ALA A 308 -19.13 -9.59 8.68
N THR A 309 -18.02 -9.46 9.42
CA THR A 309 -17.99 -8.95 10.79
C THR A 309 -17.08 -7.73 10.91
N ALA A 310 -17.30 -6.96 11.97
CA ALA A 310 -16.40 -5.90 12.37
C ALA A 310 -14.99 -6.43 12.65
N VAL A 311 -13.99 -5.60 12.36
CA VAL A 311 -12.60 -5.82 12.77
C VAL A 311 -12.50 -5.75 14.28
N VAL A 312 -11.72 -6.67 14.85
CA VAL A 312 -11.27 -6.63 16.23
C VAL A 312 -9.77 -6.32 16.20
N PHE A 313 -9.36 -5.28 16.94
CA PHE A 313 -7.96 -4.87 17.04
C PHE A 313 -7.27 -5.62 18.18
N ASP A 314 -6.02 -6.00 17.96
CA ASP A 314 -5.21 -6.68 18.96
C ASP A 314 -4.74 -5.73 20.08
N GLY A 315 -4.38 -6.31 21.21
CA GLY A 315 -3.92 -5.57 22.40
C GLY A 315 -5.05 -5.00 23.26
N ASP A 316 -4.73 -4.03 24.12
CA ASP A 316 -5.67 -3.49 25.10
C ASP A 316 -6.80 -2.67 24.43
N ALA A 317 -8.04 -3.05 24.70
CA ALA A 317 -9.22 -2.43 24.09
C ALA A 317 -9.43 -0.96 24.51
N ASN A 318 -9.01 -0.56 25.72
CA ASN A 318 -9.13 0.82 26.18
C ASN A 318 -8.06 1.71 25.54
N LEU A 319 -6.86 1.18 25.32
CA LEU A 319 -5.78 1.86 24.61
C LEU A 319 -6.10 2.00 23.13
N ASN A 320 -6.66 0.97 22.49
CA ASN A 320 -7.10 1.02 21.10
C ASN A 320 -8.09 2.15 20.82
N LYS A 321 -8.99 2.44 21.78
CA LYS A 321 -9.95 3.56 21.66
C LYS A 321 -9.30 4.93 21.64
N LYS A 322 -8.03 5.04 22.06
CA LYS A 322 -7.29 6.31 22.07
C LYS A 322 -6.62 6.66 20.74
N TYR A 323 -6.76 5.83 19.71
CA TYR A 323 -6.19 6.07 18.37
C TYR A 323 -7.27 6.09 17.30
N ILE A 324 -7.35 7.19 16.55
CA ILE A 324 -8.31 7.30 15.44
C ILE A 324 -7.94 6.26 14.40
N ARG A 325 -8.94 5.57 13.88
CA ARG A 325 -8.80 4.66 12.74
C ARG A 325 -9.78 5.00 11.65
N GLN A 326 -9.32 4.93 10.41
CA GLN A 326 -10.17 5.12 9.26
C GLN A 326 -9.88 4.06 8.22
N LEU A 327 -10.94 3.42 7.75
CA LEU A 327 -10.90 2.62 6.53
C LEU A 327 -10.84 3.58 5.33
N VAL A 328 -9.79 3.48 4.53
CA VAL A 328 -9.66 4.19 3.27
C VAL A 328 -9.55 3.16 2.16
N THR A 329 -10.40 3.30 1.15
CA THR A 329 -10.51 2.38 0.02
C THR A 329 -10.30 3.15 -1.27
N GLN A 330 -9.46 2.62 -2.16
CA GLN A 330 -9.26 3.12 -3.52
C GLN A 330 -9.48 1.99 -4.52
N VAL A 331 -10.16 2.32 -5.62
CA VAL A 331 -10.35 1.40 -6.75
C VAL A 331 -9.47 1.83 -7.90
N VAL A 332 -8.63 0.92 -8.38
CA VAL A 332 -7.69 1.14 -9.47
C VAL A 332 -8.10 0.26 -10.64
N GLY A 333 -8.50 0.89 -11.76
CA GLY A 333 -8.66 0.19 -13.03
C GLY A 333 -7.32 -0.16 -13.64
N LEU A 334 -7.13 -1.42 -14.05
CA LEU A 334 -5.90 -1.91 -14.66
C LEU A 334 -5.91 -1.57 -16.15
N ARG A 335 -5.31 -0.44 -16.53
CA ARG A 335 -5.35 0.09 -17.91
C ARG A 335 -4.76 -0.87 -18.95
N ASN A 336 -3.75 -1.64 -18.57
CA ASN A 336 -3.10 -2.61 -19.43
C ASN A 336 -3.90 -3.91 -19.60
N THR A 337 -5.23 -3.85 -19.44
CA THR A 337 -6.18 -4.93 -19.72
C THR A 337 -7.20 -4.60 -20.81
N LEU A 338 -7.20 -3.35 -21.28
CA LEU A 338 -8.30 -2.80 -22.10
C LEU A 338 -8.32 -3.25 -23.57
N GLY A 339 -7.24 -3.86 -24.09
CA GLY A 339 -7.22 -4.40 -25.45
C GLY A 339 -7.30 -5.94 -25.52
N ALA A 340 -7.42 -6.63 -24.37
CA ALA A 340 -7.76 -8.04 -24.36
C ALA A 340 -9.22 -8.21 -24.82
N SER A 341 -9.39 -8.46 -26.12
CA SER A 341 -10.66 -8.74 -26.79
C SER A 341 -10.88 -10.25 -26.89
#